data_AF-A0A9E6MEK1-F1
#
_entry.id   AF-A0A9E6MEK1-F1
#
_cell.length_a   1.000
_cell.length_b   1.000
_cell.length_c   1.000
_cell.angle_alpha   90.00
_cell.angle_beta   90.00
_cell.angle_gamma   90.00
#
_symmetry.space_group_name_H-M   'P 1'
#
loop_
_entity.id
_entity.type
_entity.pdbx_description
1 polymer ?
#
loop_
_entity_poly.entity_id
_entity_poly.type
_entity_poly.pdbx_seq_one_letter_code
_entity_poly.pdbx_strand_id
1 'polypeptide(L)'
;MLQALNSSKVAIWNILANKEIVKQYDQGVRALILSDTENAEYIIQKHFEKSERRDVNLPQSLTEEDVHDILERYINSTNANPNYVQLIAQARPIPSAGIDDKIKLLAKQKHTEWNDNFFKENKGSLLFATEVAISDNQKEPLEISNDGQTTKFSYSRTWLKNHSDYLSALSNFIHLFPIANKHMLLTLPSYSSQLGIVERFMKVAGRDEYPEGVHFQFIDQSTFMQTMMYENFLRSEGKELENVVAWYFDEYLKDTFGVDGFNYVASSTGASYLERCKHVFSEMDSVMKQFKLYVENGTIDQELLKITSKSPDHNEMPSQLSDKYVYGTENPEIFEIIHYLFSDQSGLTYINDALKDKDFVSLLTNHEIKYREFHDYQKRSLDKLIAWGIIKKTSKRLVFQSKRQMQILKNLFQTEALSYYHYSTEGRAEINAMVSKGWLVKEGSLLTKPEAEYFSYYLNQKKFSNGHDLRNIYMHGTMSKDDKAEKICTIKRIS
;
A
#
# COMPACT_ATOMS: atom_id res chain seq x y z
N MET A 1 22.41 -42.56 -5.28
CA MET A 1 22.68 -41.25 -4.66
C MET A 1 21.44 -40.72 -3.94
N LEU A 2 20.29 -40.54 -4.60
CA LEU A 2 19.09 -40.00 -3.94
C LEU A 2 18.60 -40.84 -2.74
N GLN A 3 18.62 -42.18 -2.85
CA GLN A 3 18.39 -43.07 -1.71
C GLN A 3 19.41 -42.88 -0.57
N ALA A 4 20.67 -42.59 -0.88
CA ALA A 4 21.69 -42.32 0.13
C ALA A 4 21.46 -40.95 0.81
N LEU A 5 21.09 -39.91 0.04
CA LEU A 5 20.73 -38.59 0.58
C LEU A 5 19.51 -38.67 1.51
N ASN A 6 18.47 -39.41 1.11
CA ASN A 6 17.29 -39.66 1.94
C ASN A 6 17.64 -40.44 3.21
N SER A 7 18.45 -41.51 3.09
CA SER A 7 18.93 -42.28 4.25
C SER A 7 19.82 -41.46 5.20
N SER A 8 20.52 -40.45 4.68
CA SER A 8 21.31 -39.50 5.46
C SER A 8 20.49 -38.33 6.03
N LYS A 9 19.16 -38.33 5.87
CA LYS A 9 18.25 -37.25 6.32
C LYS A 9 18.65 -35.87 5.80
N VAL A 10 19.20 -35.80 4.58
CA VAL A 10 19.43 -34.53 3.91
C VAL A 10 18.07 -33.88 3.69
N ALA A 11 17.90 -32.68 4.23
CA ALA A 11 16.64 -31.96 4.09
C ALA A 11 16.33 -31.71 2.60
N ILE A 12 15.09 -31.98 2.19
CA ILE A 12 14.65 -31.90 0.78
C ILE A 12 14.99 -30.55 0.14
N TRP A 13 14.97 -29.46 0.91
CA TRP A 13 15.33 -28.13 0.43
C TRP A 13 16.76 -28.09 -0.17
N ASN A 14 17.73 -28.82 0.39
CA ASN A 14 19.10 -28.87 -0.14
C ASN A 14 19.14 -29.49 -1.52
N ILE A 15 18.24 -30.45 -1.77
CA ILE A 15 18.10 -31.13 -3.06
C ILE A 15 17.47 -30.15 -4.06
N LEU A 16 16.37 -29.51 -3.68
CA LEU A 16 15.64 -28.57 -4.55
C LEU A 16 16.42 -27.28 -4.84
N ALA A 17 17.32 -26.85 -3.96
CA ALA A 17 18.19 -25.71 -4.19
C ALA A 17 19.24 -25.96 -5.31
N ASN A 18 19.50 -27.22 -5.67
CA ASN A 18 20.50 -27.58 -6.66
C ASN A 18 19.86 -28.06 -7.98
N LYS A 19 19.88 -27.19 -8.98
CA LYS A 19 19.32 -27.45 -10.31
C LYS A 19 19.86 -28.71 -10.99
N GLU A 20 21.15 -29.01 -10.83
CA GLU A 20 21.78 -30.17 -11.48
C GLU A 20 21.32 -31.49 -10.83
N ILE A 21 21.19 -31.51 -9.50
CA ILE A 21 20.66 -32.68 -8.79
C ILE A 21 19.20 -32.94 -9.20
N VAL A 22 18.38 -31.89 -9.25
CA VAL A 22 16.97 -31.99 -9.67
C VAL A 22 16.85 -32.53 -11.08
N LYS A 23 17.67 -32.04 -12.01
CA LYS A 23 17.67 -32.51 -13.40
C LYS A 23 18.17 -33.95 -13.54
N GLN A 24 19.23 -34.34 -12.83
CA GLN A 24 19.82 -35.67 -12.95
C GLN A 24 18.93 -36.77 -12.34
N TYR A 25 18.21 -36.46 -11.26
CA TYR A 25 17.37 -37.42 -10.54
C TYR A 25 15.88 -37.09 -10.65
N ASP A 26 15.47 -36.54 -11.79
CA ASP A 26 14.15 -36.01 -12.08
C ASP A 26 12.97 -36.83 -11.50
N GLN A 27 12.82 -38.09 -11.90
CA GLN A 27 11.76 -38.99 -11.39
C GLN A 27 11.86 -39.28 -9.88
N GLY A 28 13.08 -39.35 -9.35
CA GLY A 28 13.32 -39.59 -7.93
C GLY A 28 12.96 -38.37 -7.08
N VAL A 29 13.25 -37.17 -7.57
CA VAL A 29 12.86 -35.90 -6.93
C VAL A 29 11.35 -35.71 -7.02
N ARG A 30 10.72 -36.04 -8.15
CA ARG A 30 9.25 -36.05 -8.29
C ARG A 30 8.60 -36.94 -7.23
N ALA A 31 9.04 -38.19 -7.12
CA ALA A 31 8.53 -39.12 -6.11
C ALA A 31 8.75 -38.61 -4.67
N LEU A 32 9.90 -37.97 -4.41
CA LEU A 32 10.21 -37.38 -3.11
C LEU A 32 9.25 -36.23 -2.76
N ILE A 33 9.00 -35.30 -3.69
CA ILE A 33 8.02 -34.22 -3.50
C ILE A 33 6.65 -34.81 -3.18
N LEU A 34 6.17 -35.77 -3.99
CA LEU A 34 4.84 -36.34 -3.84
C LEU A 34 4.63 -37.23 -2.60
N SER A 35 5.72 -37.70 -1.98
CA SER A 35 5.68 -38.61 -0.83
C SER A 35 5.16 -38.00 0.47
N ASP A 36 5.19 -36.67 0.58
CA ASP A 36 4.75 -35.93 1.77
C ASP A 36 3.95 -34.70 1.34
N THR A 37 2.79 -34.48 1.95
CA THR A 37 1.94 -33.33 1.64
C THR A 37 2.59 -32.01 2.04
N GLU A 38 3.45 -31.99 3.08
CA GLU A 38 4.16 -30.77 3.50
C GLU A 38 5.13 -30.25 2.43
N ASN A 39 5.58 -31.11 1.50
CA ASN A 39 6.42 -30.68 0.39
C ASN A 39 5.72 -29.77 -0.63
N ALA A 40 4.38 -29.66 -0.56
CA ALA A 40 3.62 -28.67 -1.32
C ALA A 40 4.14 -27.25 -1.09
N GLU A 41 4.67 -26.95 0.10
CA GLU A 41 5.24 -25.64 0.43
C GLU A 41 6.35 -25.23 -0.54
N TYR A 42 7.18 -26.15 -1.02
CA TYR A 42 8.23 -25.83 -1.99
C TYR A 42 7.68 -25.44 -3.37
N ILE A 43 6.56 -26.03 -3.77
CA ILE A 43 5.86 -25.65 -5.01
C ILE A 43 5.28 -24.24 -4.85
N ILE A 44 4.64 -23.97 -3.71
CA ILE A 44 4.08 -22.65 -3.37
C ILE A 44 5.18 -21.58 -3.35
N GLN A 45 6.32 -21.86 -2.72
CA GLN A 45 7.49 -20.98 -2.69
C GLN A 45 8.01 -20.68 -4.12
N LYS A 46 8.13 -21.72 -4.96
CA LYS A 46 8.61 -21.55 -6.34
C LYS A 46 7.71 -20.64 -7.16
N HIS A 47 6.40 -20.77 -7.03
CA HIS A 47 5.46 -20.04 -7.88
C HIS A 47 5.08 -18.66 -7.32
N PHE A 48 4.92 -18.52 -6.00
CA PHE A 48 4.23 -17.37 -5.42
C PHE A 48 5.03 -16.54 -4.43
N GLU A 49 6.00 -17.11 -3.71
CA GLU A 49 6.74 -16.37 -2.69
C GLU A 49 7.69 -15.34 -3.32
N LYS A 50 7.68 -14.11 -2.77
CA LYS A 50 8.62 -13.04 -3.06
C LYS A 50 9.92 -13.25 -2.28
N SER A 51 10.65 -14.31 -2.59
CA SER A 51 11.94 -14.61 -1.95
C SER A 51 13.10 -14.47 -2.92
N GLU A 52 14.02 -13.54 -2.64
CA GLU A 52 15.33 -13.46 -3.31
C GLU A 52 16.36 -14.44 -2.70
N ARG A 53 16.03 -15.06 -1.55
CA ARG A 53 16.99 -15.82 -0.75
C ARG A 53 17.11 -17.29 -1.16
N ARG A 54 16.11 -17.85 -1.84
CA ARG A 54 15.97 -19.30 -2.03
C ARG A 54 15.39 -19.62 -3.41
N ASP A 55 16.22 -20.09 -4.33
CA ASP A 55 15.74 -20.60 -5.61
C ASP A 55 15.39 -22.09 -5.47
N VAL A 56 14.11 -22.42 -5.68
CA VAL A 56 13.60 -23.79 -5.66
C VAL A 56 13.57 -24.32 -7.08
N ASN A 57 14.15 -25.49 -7.34
CA ASN A 57 14.10 -26.13 -8.66
C ASN A 57 13.13 -27.31 -8.60
N LEU A 58 12.10 -27.30 -9.46
CA LEU A 58 11.14 -28.40 -9.59
C LEU A 58 11.56 -29.34 -10.73
N PRO A 59 11.37 -30.67 -10.59
CA PRO A 59 11.70 -31.62 -11.65
C PRO A 59 10.76 -31.45 -12.85
N GLN A 60 11.29 -31.67 -14.05
CA GLN A 60 10.52 -31.52 -15.31
C GLN A 60 9.43 -32.58 -15.44
N SER A 61 9.55 -33.72 -14.75
CA SER A 61 8.49 -34.74 -14.72
C SER A 61 7.32 -34.43 -13.81
N LEU A 62 7.40 -33.37 -12.98
CA LEU A 62 6.27 -32.96 -12.15
C LEU A 62 5.16 -32.40 -13.06
N THR A 63 4.03 -33.11 -13.12
CA THR A 63 2.92 -32.75 -14.02
C THR A 63 1.98 -31.72 -13.40
N GLU A 64 1.11 -31.13 -14.22
CA GLU A 64 0.04 -30.25 -13.73
C GLU A 64 -0.91 -31.00 -12.77
N GLU A 65 -1.23 -32.26 -13.08
CA GLU A 65 -2.06 -33.13 -12.22
C GLU A 65 -1.37 -33.43 -10.89
N ASP A 66 -0.06 -33.72 -10.91
CA ASP A 66 0.73 -33.92 -9.69
C ASP A 66 0.68 -32.70 -8.76
N VAL A 67 0.81 -31.50 -9.34
CA VAL A 67 0.76 -30.23 -8.60
C VAL A 67 -0.64 -29.97 -8.06
N HIS A 68 -1.67 -30.17 -8.89
CA HIS A 68 -3.07 -30.02 -8.46
C HIS A 68 -3.37 -30.91 -7.25
N ASP A 69 -3.07 -32.20 -7.36
CA ASP A 69 -3.36 -33.20 -6.34
C ASP A 69 -2.61 -32.95 -5.02
N ILE A 70 -1.33 -32.59 -5.08
CA ILE A 70 -0.56 -32.32 -3.85
C ILE A 70 -1.03 -31.03 -3.17
N LEU A 71 -1.39 -30.00 -3.93
CA LEU A 71 -1.93 -28.75 -3.37
C LEU A 71 -3.32 -28.97 -2.76
N GLU A 72 -4.20 -29.71 -3.41
CA GLU A 72 -5.52 -30.06 -2.86
C GLU A 72 -5.38 -30.84 -1.54
N ARG A 73 -4.50 -31.84 -1.50
CA ARG A 73 -4.21 -32.59 -0.25
C ARG A 73 -3.60 -31.71 0.82
N TYR A 74 -2.69 -30.79 0.46
CA TYR A 74 -2.07 -29.87 1.41
C TYR A 74 -3.10 -28.91 2.01
N ILE A 75 -3.92 -28.25 1.19
CA ILE A 75 -4.95 -27.30 1.67
C ILE A 75 -5.94 -27.98 2.61
N ASN A 76 -6.33 -29.22 2.31
CA ASN A 76 -7.24 -29.97 3.17
C ASN A 76 -6.59 -30.56 4.44
N SER A 77 -5.26 -30.50 4.56
CA SER A 77 -4.52 -31.01 5.72
C SER A 77 -4.77 -30.17 6.98
N THR A 78 -4.73 -30.81 8.15
CA THR A 78 -4.75 -30.13 9.45
C THR A 78 -3.47 -29.37 9.75
N ASN A 79 -2.37 -29.75 9.10
CA ASN A 79 -1.04 -29.15 9.32
C ASN A 79 -0.72 -28.06 8.28
N ALA A 80 -1.66 -27.72 7.40
CA ALA A 80 -1.45 -26.70 6.38
C ALA A 80 -1.08 -25.37 7.05
N ASN A 81 0.01 -24.75 6.60
CA ASN A 81 0.43 -23.46 7.11
C ASN A 81 -0.54 -22.37 6.60
N PRO A 82 -1.22 -21.63 7.49
CA PRO A 82 -2.20 -20.63 7.09
C PRO A 82 -1.64 -19.57 6.12
N ASN A 83 -0.36 -19.20 6.27
CA ASN A 83 0.29 -18.22 5.40
C ASN A 83 0.44 -18.72 3.96
N TYR A 84 0.77 -20.00 3.75
CA TYR A 84 0.87 -20.57 2.41
C TYR A 84 -0.51 -20.79 1.77
N VAL A 85 -1.52 -21.17 2.58
CA VAL A 85 -2.91 -21.27 2.11
C VAL A 85 -3.43 -19.88 1.68
N GLN A 86 -3.15 -18.84 2.47
CA GLN A 86 -3.47 -17.46 2.11
C GLN A 86 -2.80 -17.05 0.80
N LEU A 87 -1.52 -17.38 0.64
CA LEU A 87 -0.75 -17.06 -0.55
C LEU A 87 -1.34 -17.70 -1.81
N ILE A 88 -1.76 -18.97 -1.75
CA ILE A 88 -2.48 -19.62 -2.85
C ILE A 88 -3.79 -18.90 -3.14
N ALA A 89 -4.57 -18.56 -2.11
CA ALA A 89 -5.87 -17.90 -2.27
C ALA A 89 -5.75 -16.53 -2.97
N GLN A 90 -4.66 -15.80 -2.72
CA GLN A 90 -4.40 -14.46 -3.25
C GLN A 90 -3.56 -14.43 -4.54
N ALA A 91 -2.92 -15.52 -4.93
CA ALA A 91 -2.07 -15.55 -6.11
C ALA A 91 -2.87 -15.51 -7.43
N ARG A 92 -2.21 -15.17 -8.55
CA ARG A 92 -2.79 -15.34 -9.89
C ARG A 92 -2.85 -16.84 -10.23
N PRO A 93 -3.90 -17.32 -10.91
CA PRO A 93 -3.93 -18.71 -11.36
C PRO A 93 -2.79 -18.94 -12.37
N ILE A 94 -2.19 -20.13 -12.29
CA ILE A 94 -1.17 -20.61 -13.23
C ILE A 94 -1.65 -21.99 -13.72
N PRO A 95 -2.62 -22.04 -14.66
CA PRO A 95 -3.16 -23.32 -15.12
C PRO A 95 -2.08 -24.25 -15.68
N SER A 96 -1.08 -23.68 -16.36
CA SER A 96 0.08 -24.42 -16.89
C SER A 96 1.02 -25.02 -15.83
N ALA A 97 0.74 -24.78 -14.55
CA ALA A 97 1.44 -25.38 -13.42
C ALA A 97 0.50 -26.21 -12.53
N GLY A 98 -0.74 -26.49 -12.98
CA GLY A 98 -1.75 -27.20 -12.19
C GLY A 98 -2.48 -26.34 -11.15
N ILE A 99 -2.24 -25.02 -11.12
CA ILE A 99 -2.81 -24.10 -10.13
C ILE A 99 -3.95 -23.32 -10.77
N ASP A 100 -5.12 -23.93 -10.78
CA ASP A 100 -6.34 -23.39 -11.40
C ASP A 100 -7.24 -22.65 -10.40
N ASP A 101 -8.36 -22.13 -10.91
CA ASP A 101 -9.34 -21.40 -10.09
C ASP A 101 -10.00 -22.28 -9.01
N LYS A 102 -10.02 -23.62 -9.18
CA LYS A 102 -10.59 -24.54 -8.18
C LYS A 102 -9.68 -24.64 -6.96
N ILE A 103 -8.37 -24.81 -7.16
CA ILE A 103 -7.38 -24.81 -6.07
C ILE A 103 -7.43 -23.48 -5.32
N LYS A 104 -7.56 -22.36 -6.04
CA LYS A 104 -7.71 -21.05 -5.42
C LYS A 104 -8.98 -20.92 -4.58
N LEU A 105 -10.11 -21.38 -5.10
CA LEU A 105 -11.38 -21.35 -4.38
C LEU A 105 -11.30 -22.19 -3.10
N LEU A 106 -10.72 -23.40 -3.19
CA LEU A 106 -10.49 -24.26 -2.04
C LEU A 106 -9.61 -23.59 -0.98
N ALA A 107 -8.48 -23.01 -1.39
CA ALA A 107 -7.60 -22.26 -0.50
C ALA A 107 -8.32 -21.07 0.17
N LYS A 108 -9.13 -20.33 -0.60
CA LYS A 108 -9.91 -19.20 -0.07
C LYS A 108 -10.92 -19.65 0.99
N GLN A 109 -11.69 -20.69 0.71
CA GLN A 109 -12.65 -21.26 1.66
C GLN A 109 -11.95 -21.74 2.93
N LYS A 110 -10.86 -22.50 2.79
CA LYS A 110 -10.10 -23.03 3.91
C LYS A 110 -9.48 -21.95 4.79
N HIS A 111 -8.92 -20.91 4.17
CA HIS A 111 -8.36 -19.78 4.88
C HIS A 111 -9.45 -18.98 5.63
N THR A 112 -10.62 -18.78 5.03
CA THR A 112 -11.77 -18.16 5.70
C THR A 112 -12.23 -18.98 6.91
N GLU A 113 -12.35 -20.30 6.78
CA GLU A 113 -12.68 -21.18 7.90
C GLU A 113 -11.64 -21.09 9.03
N TRP A 114 -10.36 -21.11 8.69
CA TRP A 114 -9.27 -20.98 9.66
C TRP A 114 -9.34 -19.64 10.41
N ASN A 115 -9.51 -18.52 9.68
CA ASN A 115 -9.66 -17.20 10.27
C ASN A 115 -10.86 -17.12 11.21
N ASP A 116 -12.03 -17.58 10.76
CA ASP A 116 -13.26 -17.56 11.56
C ASP A 116 -13.10 -18.34 12.86
N ASN A 117 -12.44 -19.49 12.83
CA ASN A 117 -12.16 -20.30 14.01
C ASN A 117 -11.13 -19.61 14.92
N PHE A 118 -10.05 -19.08 14.35
CA PHE A 118 -9.02 -18.34 15.09
C PHE A 118 -9.64 -17.17 15.86
N PHE A 119 -10.50 -16.36 15.24
CA PHE A 119 -11.16 -15.24 15.91
C PHE A 119 -12.23 -15.67 16.92
N LYS A 120 -12.94 -16.80 16.70
CA LYS A 120 -13.88 -17.35 17.69
C LYS A 120 -13.19 -17.84 18.95
N GLU A 121 -12.02 -18.45 18.81
CA GLU A 121 -11.23 -18.99 19.92
C GLU A 121 -10.43 -17.90 20.65
N ASN A 122 -9.94 -16.89 19.93
CA ASN A 122 -9.11 -15.81 20.46
C ASN A 122 -9.89 -14.50 20.62
N LYS A 123 -11.10 -14.56 21.18
CA LYS A 123 -11.92 -13.38 21.51
C LYS A 123 -11.11 -12.41 22.39
N GLY A 124 -10.78 -11.24 21.86
CA GLY A 124 -10.04 -10.18 22.56
C GLY A 124 -8.55 -10.05 22.22
N SER A 125 -8.04 -10.80 21.23
CA SER A 125 -6.66 -10.64 20.75
C SER A 125 -6.55 -9.56 19.65
N LEU A 126 -5.60 -8.63 19.83
CA LEU A 126 -5.05 -7.64 18.89
C LEU A 126 -5.99 -7.13 17.78
N LEU A 127 -7.14 -6.57 18.17
CA LEU A 127 -7.99 -5.81 17.25
C LEU A 127 -7.75 -4.33 17.51
N PHE A 128 -7.04 -3.67 16.59
CA PHE A 128 -7.10 -2.22 16.51
C PHE A 128 -8.53 -1.87 16.09
N ALA A 129 -9.31 -1.30 17.01
CA ALA A 129 -10.66 -0.87 16.70
C ALA A 129 -10.64 0.62 16.36
N THR A 130 -11.48 1.01 15.41
CA THR A 130 -11.73 2.42 15.10
C THR A 130 -13.15 2.73 15.51
N GLU A 131 -13.34 3.79 16.30
CA GLU A 131 -14.65 4.35 16.60
C GLU A 131 -14.76 5.75 16.01
N VAL A 132 -15.90 6.06 15.40
CA VAL A 132 -16.17 7.39 14.84
C VAL A 132 -17.51 7.87 15.38
N ALA A 133 -17.55 9.09 15.93
CA ALA A 133 -18.75 9.67 16.51
C ALA A 133 -18.87 11.17 16.18
N ILE A 134 -20.11 11.66 16.16
CA ILE A 134 -20.43 13.09 16.13
C ILE A 134 -20.94 13.49 17.51
N SER A 135 -20.34 14.52 18.10
CA SER A 135 -20.69 15.06 19.41
C SER A 135 -21.36 16.42 19.29
N ASP A 136 -22.49 16.59 19.98
CA ASP A 136 -23.22 17.87 20.03
C ASP A 136 -22.57 18.87 21.00
N ASN A 137 -21.86 18.37 22.01
CA ASN A 137 -21.33 19.17 23.12
C ASN A 137 -19.83 19.52 22.97
N GLN A 138 -19.18 19.02 21.90
CA GLN A 138 -17.77 19.24 21.63
C GLN A 138 -17.52 20.60 20.96
N LYS A 139 -16.52 21.35 21.46
CA LYS A 139 -16.10 22.64 20.90
C LYS A 139 -15.05 22.49 19.80
N GLU A 140 -14.05 21.63 20.04
CA GLU A 140 -12.98 21.40 19.07
C GLU A 140 -13.52 20.71 17.82
N PRO A 141 -13.00 20.98 16.61
CA PRO A 141 -13.48 20.34 15.38
C PRO A 141 -13.36 18.81 15.42
N LEU A 142 -12.25 18.33 16.00
CA LEU A 142 -11.88 16.92 16.11
C LEU A 142 -11.20 16.68 17.46
N GLU A 143 -11.61 15.62 18.14
CA GLU A 143 -10.94 15.06 19.31
C GLU A 143 -10.55 13.61 18.99
N ILE A 144 -9.28 13.28 19.24
CA ILE A 144 -8.75 11.92 19.08
C ILE A 144 -8.38 11.41 20.47
N SER A 145 -8.94 10.27 20.84
CA SER A 145 -8.64 9.60 22.11
C SER A 145 -8.36 8.13 21.88
N ASN A 146 -7.52 7.53 22.72
CA ASN A 146 -7.24 6.11 22.70
C ASN A 146 -7.83 5.45 23.95
N ASP A 147 -8.56 4.36 23.76
CA ASP A 147 -9.03 3.47 24.83
C ASP A 147 -8.53 2.06 24.57
N GLY A 148 -7.44 1.68 25.25
CA GLY A 148 -6.74 0.42 24.98
C GLY A 148 -6.21 0.35 23.54
N GLN A 149 -6.78 -0.55 22.74
CA GLN A 149 -6.45 -0.73 21.31
C GLN A 149 -7.46 -0.04 20.38
N THR A 150 -8.43 0.69 20.94
CA THR A 150 -9.44 1.44 20.18
C THR A 150 -8.98 2.88 20.01
N THR A 151 -8.87 3.35 18.76
CA THR A 151 -8.75 4.77 18.45
C THR A 151 -10.14 5.34 18.18
N LYS A 152 -10.51 6.39 18.92
CA LYS A 152 -11.79 7.07 18.79
C LYS A 152 -11.60 8.46 18.20
N PHE A 153 -12.34 8.73 17.13
CA PHE A 153 -12.46 10.03 16.49
C PHE A 153 -13.83 10.63 16.83
N SER A 154 -13.84 11.77 17.50
CA SER A 154 -15.07 12.51 17.84
C SER A 154 -15.08 13.86 17.12
N TYR A 155 -16.15 14.14 16.38
CA TYR A 155 -16.30 15.35 15.56
C TYR A 155 -17.38 16.27 16.11
N SER A 156 -17.13 17.58 16.14
CA SER A 156 -18.15 18.54 16.58
C SER A 156 -19.26 18.71 15.55
N ARG A 157 -20.51 18.42 15.92
CA ARG A 157 -21.67 18.66 15.05
C ARG A 157 -21.76 20.12 14.62
N THR A 158 -21.56 21.04 15.57
CA THR A 158 -21.62 22.48 15.32
C THR A 158 -20.58 22.91 14.29
N TRP A 159 -19.35 22.39 14.42
CA TRP A 159 -18.31 22.68 13.45
C TRP A 159 -18.65 22.15 12.05
N LEU A 160 -19.10 20.89 11.96
CA LEU A 160 -19.48 20.28 10.68
C LEU A 160 -20.63 21.03 10.01
N LYS A 161 -21.64 21.47 10.76
CA LYS A 161 -22.75 22.28 10.22
C LYS A 161 -22.27 23.59 9.61
N ASN A 162 -21.40 24.29 10.33
CA ASN A 162 -20.85 25.58 9.91
C ASN A 162 -19.91 25.47 8.69
N HIS A 163 -19.36 24.28 8.42
CA HIS A 163 -18.43 24.00 7.32
C HIS A 163 -18.97 22.89 6.40
N SER A 164 -20.23 23.02 6.02
CA SER A 164 -20.94 22.03 5.18
C SER A 164 -21.30 22.54 3.79
N ASP A 165 -20.99 23.78 3.41
CA ASP A 165 -21.10 24.20 2.00
C ASP A 165 -20.20 23.32 1.11
N TYR A 166 -20.45 23.31 -0.20
CA TYR A 166 -19.82 22.33 -1.09
C TYR A 166 -18.28 22.39 -1.08
N LEU A 167 -17.70 23.59 -1.02
CA LEU A 167 -16.24 23.74 -0.95
C LEU A 167 -15.70 23.28 0.39
N SER A 168 -16.32 23.68 1.50
CA SER A 168 -15.94 23.23 2.84
C SER A 168 -16.09 21.71 2.98
N ALA A 169 -17.12 21.12 2.36
CA ALA A 169 -17.36 19.69 2.41
C ALA A 169 -16.22 18.88 1.79
N LEU A 170 -15.67 19.33 0.65
CA LEU A 170 -14.47 18.74 0.07
C LEU A 170 -13.23 19.03 0.91
N SER A 171 -13.11 20.26 1.42
CA SER A 171 -11.95 20.68 2.22
C SER A 171 -11.82 19.90 3.54
N ASN A 172 -12.94 19.42 4.09
CA ASN A 172 -12.95 18.59 5.29
C ASN A 172 -12.20 17.26 5.10
N PHE A 173 -12.19 16.68 3.89
CA PHE A 173 -11.38 15.48 3.64
C PHE A 173 -9.88 15.73 3.79
N ILE A 174 -9.41 16.96 3.54
CA ILE A 174 -8.00 17.32 3.68
C ILE A 174 -7.69 17.75 5.12
N HIS A 175 -8.55 18.59 5.72
CA HIS A 175 -8.24 19.24 6.99
C HIS A 175 -8.76 18.49 8.22
N LEU A 176 -9.86 17.74 8.07
CA LEU A 176 -10.52 17.03 9.16
C LEU A 176 -10.30 15.51 9.11
N PHE A 177 -10.30 14.92 7.90
CA PHE A 177 -10.11 13.48 7.67
C PHE A 177 -8.79 13.18 6.96
N PRO A 178 -7.65 13.73 7.42
CA PRO A 178 -6.46 14.09 6.63
C PRO A 178 -5.99 13.04 5.60
N ILE A 179 -6.68 12.97 4.45
CA ILE A 179 -6.39 12.03 3.36
C ILE A 179 -5.13 12.45 2.60
N ALA A 180 -4.68 13.68 2.83
CA ALA A 180 -3.47 14.25 2.26
C ALA A 180 -2.62 14.90 3.35
N ASN A 181 -1.31 14.75 3.24
CA ASN A 181 -0.36 15.41 4.13
C ASN A 181 -0.13 16.88 3.74
N LYS A 182 0.69 17.61 4.50
CA LYS A 182 1.01 19.03 4.25
C LYS A 182 1.67 19.33 2.89
N HIS A 183 2.15 18.32 2.17
CA HIS A 183 2.72 18.42 0.82
C HIS A 183 1.74 17.96 -0.27
N MET A 184 0.46 17.75 0.09
CA MET A 184 -0.59 17.26 -0.79
C MET A 184 -0.27 15.90 -1.43
N LEU A 185 0.41 15.03 -0.68
CA LEU A 185 0.53 13.60 -1.01
C LEU A 185 -0.47 12.82 -0.18
N LEU A 186 -1.11 11.81 -0.77
CA LEU A 186 -2.08 10.99 -0.06
C LEU A 186 -1.46 10.25 1.13
N THR A 187 -2.20 10.15 2.23
CA THR A 187 -1.84 9.37 3.41
C THR A 187 -2.32 7.92 3.34
N LEU A 188 -3.15 7.62 2.33
CA LEU A 188 -3.82 6.34 2.11
C LEU A 188 -2.93 5.21 1.58
N PRO A 189 -1.93 5.45 0.70
CA PRO A 189 -1.05 4.38 0.22
C PRO A 189 -0.31 3.68 1.35
N SER A 190 -0.04 2.39 1.17
CA SER A 190 0.86 1.65 2.03
C SER A 190 2.30 2.03 1.72
N TYR A 191 2.93 2.82 2.59
CA TYR A 191 4.33 3.21 2.44
C TYR A 191 5.26 2.23 3.14
N SER A 192 6.38 1.90 2.50
CA SER A 192 7.36 0.94 3.05
C SER A 192 7.86 1.35 4.44
N SER A 193 7.99 2.66 4.69
CA SER A 193 8.41 3.20 5.99
C SER A 193 7.47 2.91 7.15
N GLN A 194 6.21 2.59 6.87
CA GLN A 194 5.17 2.31 7.86
C GLN A 194 5.04 0.82 8.20
N LEU A 195 5.67 -0.06 7.41
CA LEU A 195 5.72 -1.50 7.69
C LEU A 195 6.70 -1.76 8.85
N GLY A 196 6.23 -2.39 9.92
CA GLY A 196 7.04 -2.82 11.05
C GLY A 196 7.97 -3.99 10.71
N ILE A 197 9.03 -4.18 11.50
CA ILE A 197 10.01 -5.28 11.31
C ILE A 197 9.30 -6.64 11.23
N VAL A 198 8.38 -6.93 12.15
CA VAL A 198 7.67 -8.21 12.20
C VAL A 198 6.87 -8.44 10.91
N GLU A 199 6.20 -7.41 10.41
CA GLU A 199 5.41 -7.45 9.18
C GLU A 199 6.28 -7.68 7.95
N ARG A 200 7.48 -7.08 7.91
CA ARG A 200 8.44 -7.24 6.80
C ARG A 200 9.08 -8.62 6.74
N PHE A 201 9.22 -9.33 7.86
CA PHE A 201 10.04 -10.55 7.92
C PHE A 201 9.27 -11.83 8.27
N MET A 202 8.08 -11.76 8.89
CA MET A 202 7.31 -12.93 9.29
C MET A 202 6.14 -13.26 8.34
N LYS A 203 5.64 -12.28 7.56
CA LYS A 203 4.62 -12.52 6.54
C LYS A 203 5.28 -13.13 5.29
N VAL A 204 4.73 -14.24 4.78
CA VAL A 204 5.13 -14.78 3.47
C VAL A 204 4.49 -13.91 2.40
N ALA A 205 5.21 -12.90 1.92
CA ALA A 205 4.70 -11.97 0.92
C ALA A 205 4.67 -12.61 -0.47
N GLY A 206 3.57 -12.42 -1.19
CA GLY A 206 3.46 -12.80 -2.59
C GLY A 206 4.26 -11.89 -3.52
N ARG A 207 4.72 -12.44 -4.66
CA ARG A 207 5.52 -11.71 -5.67
C ARG A 207 4.83 -10.43 -6.14
N ASP A 208 3.54 -10.54 -6.40
CA ASP A 208 2.69 -9.46 -6.90
C ASP A 208 1.71 -8.97 -5.83
N GLU A 209 2.01 -9.13 -4.54
CA GLU A 209 1.13 -8.69 -3.45
C GLU A 209 1.34 -7.20 -3.14
N TYR A 210 0.25 -6.45 -3.03
CA TYR A 210 0.26 -5.10 -2.46
C TYR A 210 0.55 -5.20 -0.96
N PRO A 211 1.50 -4.40 -0.42
CA PRO A 211 1.86 -4.51 0.98
C PRO A 211 0.72 -4.02 1.89
N GLU A 212 0.08 -4.93 2.61
CA GLU A 212 -0.92 -4.59 3.63
C GLU A 212 -0.31 -4.70 5.04
N GLY A 213 0.16 -3.59 5.59
CA GLY A 213 0.57 -3.50 7.00
C GLY A 213 -0.55 -3.04 7.92
N VAL A 214 -0.39 -3.24 9.22
CA VAL A 214 -1.30 -2.81 10.30
C VAL A 214 -1.57 -1.31 10.22
N HIS A 215 -0.54 -0.50 9.92
CA HIS A 215 -0.73 0.94 9.75
C HIS A 215 -1.65 1.26 8.55
N PHE A 216 -1.43 0.60 7.41
CA PHE A 216 -2.27 0.76 6.23
C PHE A 216 -3.72 0.34 6.53
N GLN A 217 -3.92 -0.82 7.16
CA GLN A 217 -5.26 -1.30 7.55
C GLN A 217 -5.97 -0.34 8.50
N PHE A 218 -5.24 0.23 9.46
CA PHE A 218 -5.78 1.24 10.36
C PHE A 218 -6.23 2.50 9.61
N ILE A 219 -5.41 3.01 8.69
CA ILE A 219 -5.75 4.18 7.86
C ILE A 219 -6.95 3.88 6.95
N ASP A 220 -7.00 2.70 6.33
CA ASP A 220 -8.09 2.28 5.47
C ASP A 220 -9.42 2.20 6.23
N GLN A 221 -9.44 1.49 7.36
CA GLN A 221 -10.62 1.38 8.22
C GLN A 221 -11.07 2.76 8.74
N SER A 222 -10.14 3.58 9.23
CA SER A 222 -10.43 4.91 9.75
C SER A 222 -11.06 5.79 8.67
N THR A 223 -10.45 5.83 7.48
CA THR A 223 -10.92 6.65 6.35
C THR A 223 -12.29 6.19 5.87
N PHE A 224 -12.51 4.87 5.80
CA PHE A 224 -13.81 4.30 5.44
C PHE A 224 -14.90 4.71 6.43
N MET A 225 -14.67 4.55 7.74
CA MET A 225 -15.63 4.92 8.78
C MET A 225 -15.90 6.43 8.82
N GLN A 226 -14.87 7.25 8.66
CA GLN A 226 -14.99 8.70 8.60
C GLN A 226 -15.79 9.15 7.38
N THR A 227 -15.52 8.56 6.21
CA THR A 227 -16.26 8.84 4.97
C THR A 227 -17.74 8.46 5.11
N MET A 228 -18.04 7.28 5.64
CA MET A 228 -19.42 6.86 5.89
C MET A 228 -20.15 7.78 6.88
N MET A 229 -19.50 8.11 8.00
CA MET A 229 -20.07 9.04 8.98
C MET A 229 -20.36 10.39 8.33
N TYR A 230 -19.41 10.91 7.55
CA TYR A 230 -19.55 12.22 6.94
C TYR A 230 -20.60 12.26 5.84
N GLU A 231 -20.70 11.20 5.03
CA GLU A 231 -21.76 11.05 4.02
C GLU A 231 -23.14 11.04 4.67
N ASN A 232 -23.31 10.25 5.75
CA ASN A 232 -24.56 10.22 6.53
C ASN A 232 -24.88 11.60 7.15
N PHE A 233 -23.88 12.30 7.68
CA PHE A 233 -24.05 13.65 8.20
C PHE A 233 -24.52 14.62 7.10
N LEU A 234 -23.83 14.65 5.95
CA LEU A 234 -24.21 15.52 4.84
C LEU A 234 -25.63 15.22 4.37
N ARG A 235 -26.01 13.94 4.27
CA ARG A 235 -27.40 13.54 3.94
C ARG A 235 -28.41 14.09 4.94
N SER A 236 -28.11 14.04 6.24
CA SER A 236 -28.99 14.60 7.26
C SER A 236 -29.15 16.12 7.16
N GLU A 237 -28.18 16.80 6.53
CA GLU A 237 -28.23 18.22 6.21
C GLU A 237 -28.73 18.49 4.76
N GLY A 238 -29.32 17.49 4.11
CA GLY A 238 -29.90 17.60 2.76
C GLY A 238 -28.89 17.66 1.62
N LYS A 239 -27.65 17.21 1.83
CA LYS A 239 -26.55 17.25 0.86
C LYS A 239 -26.11 15.83 0.52
N GLU A 240 -25.89 15.56 -0.76
CA GLU A 240 -25.31 14.28 -1.19
C GLU A 240 -23.88 14.51 -1.68
N LEU A 241 -22.94 13.68 -1.21
CA LEU A 241 -21.53 13.84 -1.54
C LEU A 241 -21.26 13.79 -3.06
N GLU A 242 -22.00 12.96 -3.80
CA GLU A 242 -21.88 12.90 -5.28
C GLU A 242 -22.29 14.22 -5.95
N ASN A 243 -23.26 14.95 -5.42
CA ASN A 243 -23.65 16.27 -5.95
C ASN A 243 -22.57 17.32 -5.66
N VAL A 244 -21.88 17.21 -4.52
CA VAL A 244 -20.72 18.06 -4.20
C VAL A 244 -19.58 17.81 -5.19
N VAL A 245 -19.34 16.54 -5.55
CA VAL A 245 -18.34 16.16 -6.58
C VAL A 245 -18.76 16.66 -7.97
N ALA A 246 -20.03 16.53 -8.34
CA ALA A 246 -20.58 17.05 -9.59
C ALA A 246 -20.33 18.56 -9.71
N TRP A 247 -20.75 19.33 -8.70
CA TRP A 247 -20.52 20.77 -8.63
C TRP A 247 -19.05 21.16 -8.78
N TYR A 248 -18.12 20.37 -8.21
CA TYR A 248 -16.70 20.66 -8.34
C TYR A 248 -16.25 20.65 -9.80
N PHE A 249 -16.63 19.62 -10.56
CA PHE A 249 -16.26 19.47 -11.96
C PHE A 249 -17.05 20.40 -12.89
N ASP A 250 -18.35 20.55 -12.65
CA ASP A 250 -19.27 21.27 -13.55
C ASP A 250 -19.16 22.79 -13.41
N GLU A 251 -18.98 23.29 -12.18
CA GLU A 251 -19.06 24.71 -11.85
C GLU A 251 -17.74 25.25 -11.28
N TYR A 252 -17.23 24.64 -10.20
CA TYR A 252 -16.13 25.21 -9.43
C TYR A 252 -14.84 25.37 -10.24
N LEU A 253 -14.47 24.37 -11.06
CA LEU A 253 -13.28 24.43 -11.92
C LEU A 253 -13.35 25.58 -12.93
N LYS A 254 -14.52 25.79 -13.53
CA LYS A 254 -14.77 26.86 -14.48
C LYS A 254 -14.76 28.22 -13.80
N ASP A 255 -15.56 28.38 -12.75
CA ASP A 255 -15.78 29.67 -12.11
C ASP A 255 -14.53 30.17 -11.37
N THR A 256 -13.74 29.25 -10.80
CA THR A 256 -12.56 29.61 -9.99
C THR A 256 -11.27 29.65 -10.82
N PHE A 257 -11.10 28.72 -11.77
CA PHE A 257 -9.84 28.56 -12.51
C PHE A 257 -9.96 28.85 -14.01
N GLY A 258 -11.16 29.16 -14.51
CA GLY A 258 -11.39 29.38 -15.94
C GLY A 258 -11.28 28.11 -16.79
N VAL A 259 -11.37 26.93 -16.15
CA VAL A 259 -11.19 25.64 -16.82
C VAL A 259 -12.55 25.05 -17.18
N ASP A 260 -12.94 25.20 -18.44
CA ASP A 260 -14.25 24.78 -18.95
C ASP A 260 -14.19 23.37 -19.60
N GLY A 261 -15.36 22.74 -19.70
CA GLY A 261 -15.55 21.48 -20.42
C GLY A 261 -15.49 20.20 -19.56
N PHE A 262 -15.21 20.33 -18.26
CA PHE A 262 -15.38 19.22 -17.32
C PHE A 262 -16.86 18.96 -17.06
N ASN A 263 -17.21 17.70 -16.85
CA ASN A 263 -18.55 17.25 -16.47
C ASN A 263 -18.46 16.00 -15.60
N TYR A 264 -19.24 15.96 -14.52
CA TYR A 264 -19.49 14.76 -13.73
C TYR A 264 -20.99 14.63 -13.43
N VAL A 265 -21.59 13.49 -13.80
CA VAL A 265 -23.02 13.26 -13.55
C VAL A 265 -23.22 12.51 -12.23
N ALA A 266 -23.84 13.15 -11.24
CA ALA A 266 -24.19 12.47 -10.00
C ALA A 266 -25.27 11.40 -10.20
N SER A 267 -25.23 10.34 -9.39
CA SER A 267 -26.29 9.32 -9.40
C SER A 267 -27.64 9.89 -8.99
N SER A 268 -28.71 9.32 -9.52
CA SER A 268 -30.06 9.74 -9.14
C SER A 268 -30.35 9.43 -7.67
N THR A 269 -31.13 10.29 -7.01
CA THR A 269 -31.44 10.19 -5.57
C THR A 269 -32.16 8.90 -5.18
N GLY A 270 -32.82 8.23 -6.14
CA GLY A 270 -33.51 6.94 -5.94
C GLY A 270 -32.67 5.71 -6.31
N ALA A 271 -31.43 5.89 -6.78
CA ALA A 271 -30.59 4.77 -7.20
C ALA A 271 -30.18 3.91 -6.01
N SER A 272 -30.22 2.59 -6.20
CA SER A 272 -29.64 1.64 -5.26
C SER A 272 -28.13 1.84 -5.14
N TYR A 273 -27.53 1.44 -4.02
CA TYR A 273 -26.06 1.49 -3.86
C TYR A 273 -25.32 0.76 -4.98
N LEU A 274 -25.87 -0.34 -5.50
CA LEU A 274 -25.26 -1.07 -6.61
C LEU A 274 -25.23 -0.23 -7.90
N GLU A 275 -26.32 0.48 -8.20
CA GLU A 275 -26.40 1.39 -9.36
C GLU A 275 -25.46 2.58 -9.18
N ARG A 276 -25.43 3.16 -7.97
CA ARG A 276 -24.51 4.25 -7.62
C ARG A 276 -23.05 3.83 -7.78
N CYS A 277 -22.66 2.66 -7.27
CA CYS A 277 -21.30 2.15 -7.45
C CYS A 277 -20.91 2.02 -8.93
N LYS A 278 -21.79 1.45 -9.77
CA LYS A 278 -21.55 1.35 -11.21
C LYS A 278 -21.36 2.72 -11.86
N HIS A 279 -22.22 3.67 -11.49
CA HIS A 279 -22.20 5.00 -12.04
C HIS A 279 -20.94 5.77 -11.64
N VAL A 280 -20.58 5.77 -10.36
CA VAL A 280 -19.35 6.42 -9.85
C VAL A 280 -18.10 5.91 -10.56
N PHE A 281 -17.97 4.60 -10.80
CA PHE A 281 -16.82 4.09 -11.56
C PHE A 281 -16.80 4.55 -13.02
N SER A 282 -17.96 4.63 -13.66
CA SER A 282 -18.09 5.18 -15.02
C SER A 282 -17.68 6.67 -15.06
N GLU A 283 -18.15 7.46 -14.10
CA GLU A 283 -17.86 8.90 -14.05
C GLU A 283 -16.41 9.17 -13.65
N MET A 284 -15.81 8.36 -12.78
CA MET A 284 -14.39 8.45 -12.47
C MET A 284 -13.52 8.20 -13.72
N ASP A 285 -13.84 7.19 -14.52
CA ASP A 285 -13.20 6.92 -15.81
C ASP A 285 -13.39 8.09 -16.79
N SER A 286 -14.59 8.69 -16.82
CA SER A 286 -14.92 9.85 -17.65
C SER A 286 -14.07 11.07 -17.28
N VAL A 287 -14.04 11.44 -16.01
CA VAL A 287 -13.24 12.55 -15.49
C VAL A 287 -11.75 12.35 -15.77
N MET A 288 -11.23 11.13 -15.64
CA MET A 288 -9.83 10.85 -15.97
C MET A 288 -9.52 11.09 -17.46
N LYS A 289 -10.42 10.70 -18.38
CA LYS A 289 -10.26 10.99 -19.81
C LYS A 289 -10.32 12.49 -20.08
N GLN A 290 -11.30 13.18 -19.49
CA GLN A 290 -11.43 14.63 -19.60
C GLN A 290 -10.17 15.35 -19.13
N PHE A 291 -9.65 14.97 -17.95
CA PHE A 291 -8.43 15.55 -17.41
C PHE A 291 -7.21 15.31 -18.32
N LYS A 292 -7.05 14.09 -18.84
CA LYS A 292 -5.96 13.78 -19.76
C LYS A 292 -6.02 14.66 -21.03
N LEU A 293 -7.19 14.78 -21.65
CA LEU A 293 -7.39 15.65 -22.82
C LEU A 293 -7.11 17.11 -22.49
N TYR A 294 -7.52 17.57 -21.31
CA TYR A 294 -7.24 18.92 -20.85
C TYR A 294 -5.73 19.18 -20.70
N VAL A 295 -4.97 18.23 -20.13
CA VAL A 295 -3.51 18.34 -20.01
C VAL A 295 -2.82 18.34 -21.37
N GLU A 296 -3.27 17.49 -22.30
CA GLU A 296 -2.64 17.33 -23.63
C GLU A 296 -2.96 18.48 -24.59
N ASN A 297 -4.18 19.00 -24.55
CA ASN A 297 -4.70 19.95 -25.56
C ASN A 297 -4.99 21.34 -25.00
N GLY A 298 -4.96 21.53 -23.67
CA GLY A 298 -5.35 22.78 -23.00
C GLY A 298 -6.87 23.02 -22.94
N THR A 299 -7.67 22.19 -23.60
CA THR A 299 -9.15 22.24 -23.62
C THR A 299 -9.72 20.84 -23.76
N ILE A 300 -10.94 20.63 -23.27
CA ILE A 300 -11.66 19.35 -23.44
C ILE A 300 -12.49 19.41 -24.72
N ASP A 301 -11.99 18.80 -25.79
CA ASP A 301 -12.74 18.60 -27.03
C ASP A 301 -13.75 17.44 -26.85
N GLN A 302 -15.04 17.77 -26.91
CA GLN A 302 -16.14 16.83 -26.69
C GLN A 302 -16.28 15.79 -27.79
N GLU A 303 -15.90 16.11 -29.04
CA GLU A 303 -15.92 15.14 -30.13
C GLU A 303 -14.75 14.16 -30.01
N LEU A 304 -13.58 14.66 -29.60
CA LEU A 304 -12.43 13.81 -29.28
C LEU A 304 -12.71 12.91 -28.07
N LEU A 305 -13.40 13.42 -27.04
CA LEU A 305 -13.79 12.65 -25.88
C LEU A 305 -14.69 11.46 -26.25
N LYS A 306 -15.67 11.65 -27.15
CA LYS A 306 -16.59 10.60 -27.62
C LYS A 306 -15.89 9.45 -28.35
N ILE A 307 -14.82 9.74 -29.11
CA ILE A 307 -14.05 8.71 -29.83
C ILE A 307 -12.95 8.08 -28.99
N THR A 308 -12.58 8.69 -27.86
CA THR A 308 -11.56 8.18 -26.94
C THR A 308 -12.10 7.00 -26.12
N SER A 309 -11.90 5.80 -26.64
CA SER A 309 -12.43 4.56 -26.05
C SER A 309 -11.67 4.11 -24.80
N LYS A 310 -10.33 4.20 -24.79
CA LYS A 310 -9.49 3.66 -23.72
C LYS A 310 -9.40 4.60 -22.51
N SER A 311 -9.83 4.13 -21.34
CA SER A 311 -9.56 4.83 -20.07
C SER A 311 -8.05 4.74 -19.76
N PRO A 312 -7.40 5.86 -19.41
CA PRO A 312 -5.98 5.88 -19.11
C PRO A 312 -5.68 5.07 -17.84
N ASP A 313 -4.48 4.48 -17.76
CA ASP A 313 -4.01 3.86 -16.52
C ASP A 313 -3.67 4.96 -15.51
N HIS A 314 -3.95 4.74 -14.22
CA HIS A 314 -3.63 5.72 -13.16
C HIS A 314 -2.13 6.04 -13.12
N ASN A 315 -1.26 5.10 -13.52
CA ASN A 315 0.18 5.31 -13.60
C ASN A 315 0.61 6.17 -14.81
N GLU A 316 -0.26 6.30 -15.81
CA GLU A 316 0.03 7.00 -17.07
C GLU A 316 -0.64 8.39 -17.14
N MET A 317 -1.32 8.80 -16.08
CA MET A 317 -2.02 10.09 -16.05
C MET A 317 -1.01 11.24 -16.08
N PRO A 318 -1.03 12.12 -17.11
CA PRO A 318 -0.10 13.22 -17.19
C PRO A 318 -0.43 14.31 -16.16
N SER A 319 0.54 15.13 -15.80
CA SER A 319 0.32 16.32 -14.97
C SER A 319 0.44 17.60 -15.81
N GLN A 320 -0.33 18.64 -15.47
CA GLN A 320 -0.11 19.99 -16.01
C GLN A 320 1.22 20.59 -15.54
N LEU A 321 1.72 20.15 -14.38
CA LEU A 321 3.01 20.54 -13.84
C LEU A 321 4.08 19.57 -14.31
N SER A 322 5.05 20.05 -15.09
CA SER A 322 6.34 19.38 -15.28
C SER A 322 7.03 19.20 -13.94
N ASP A 323 7.85 18.17 -13.74
CA ASP A 323 8.65 18.01 -12.51
C ASP A 323 7.81 18.03 -11.21
N LYS A 324 6.53 17.63 -11.26
CA LYS A 324 5.60 17.68 -10.12
C LYS A 324 6.13 16.89 -8.93
N TYR A 325 6.70 15.72 -9.19
CA TYR A 325 7.17 14.81 -8.16
C TYR A 325 8.67 14.53 -8.28
N VAL A 326 9.29 14.20 -7.16
CA VAL A 326 10.72 13.85 -7.06
C VAL A 326 10.86 12.51 -6.36
N TYR A 327 11.70 11.64 -6.91
CA TYR A 327 11.97 10.28 -6.42
C TYR A 327 13.45 10.08 -6.11
N GLY A 328 13.74 9.08 -5.27
CA GLY A 328 15.09 8.52 -5.18
C GLY A 328 15.47 7.84 -6.49
N THR A 329 16.75 7.91 -6.86
CA THR A 329 17.31 7.18 -7.99
C THR A 329 17.83 5.81 -7.54
N GLU A 330 18.22 4.97 -8.50
CA GLU A 330 18.95 3.71 -8.26
C GLU A 330 20.41 3.93 -7.80
N ASN A 331 20.80 5.16 -7.49
CA ASN A 331 22.13 5.46 -6.98
C ASN A 331 22.30 4.84 -5.57
N PRO A 332 23.29 3.96 -5.35
CA PRO A 332 23.50 3.33 -4.05
C PRO A 332 23.71 4.34 -2.91
N GLU A 333 24.24 5.54 -3.20
CA GLU A 333 24.46 6.57 -2.19
C GLU A 333 23.15 7.01 -1.53
N ILE A 334 22.11 7.32 -2.30
CA ILE A 334 20.83 7.78 -1.71
C ILE A 334 20.15 6.67 -0.93
N PHE A 335 20.23 5.43 -1.42
CA PHE A 335 19.74 4.26 -0.72
C PHE A 335 20.43 4.08 0.63
N GLU A 336 21.76 4.12 0.65
CA GLU A 336 22.55 4.01 1.87
C GLU A 336 22.31 5.18 2.83
N ILE A 337 22.19 6.41 2.33
CA ILE A 337 21.88 7.58 3.15
C ILE A 337 20.54 7.38 3.85
N ILE A 338 19.48 7.03 3.12
CA ILE A 338 18.16 6.79 3.68
C ILE A 338 18.20 5.65 4.70
N HIS A 339 18.86 4.54 4.36
CA HIS A 339 19.03 3.40 5.25
C HIS A 339 19.73 3.79 6.56
N TYR A 340 20.90 4.44 6.49
CA TYR A 340 21.65 4.83 7.67
C TYR A 340 20.93 5.87 8.54
N LEU A 341 20.15 6.77 7.95
CA LEU A 341 19.43 7.80 8.69
C LEU A 341 18.17 7.25 9.39
N PHE A 342 17.38 6.43 8.69
CA PHE A 342 16.00 6.14 9.11
C PHE A 342 15.70 4.66 9.36
N SER A 343 16.58 3.74 8.98
CA SER A 343 16.37 2.33 9.29
C SER A 343 16.78 2.01 10.73
N ASP A 344 15.89 1.33 11.44
CA ASP A 344 16.15 0.68 12.72
C ASP A 344 17.22 -0.42 12.64
N GLN A 345 17.46 -0.98 11.45
CA GLN A 345 18.49 -1.98 11.14
C GLN A 345 19.80 -1.39 10.58
N SER A 346 20.00 -0.07 10.64
CA SER A 346 21.21 0.59 10.11
C SER A 346 22.51 0.25 10.83
N GLY A 347 22.42 -0.37 12.01
CA GLY A 347 23.55 -0.55 12.93
C GLY A 347 24.03 0.75 13.58
N LEU A 348 23.37 1.89 13.34
CA LEU A 348 23.68 3.19 13.95
C LEU A 348 22.73 3.59 15.08
N THR A 349 21.73 2.77 15.38
CA THR A 349 20.66 3.05 16.35
C THR A 349 21.03 2.75 17.80
N TYR A 350 22.06 1.93 18.03
CA TYR A 350 22.52 1.50 19.35
C TYR A 350 24.04 1.67 19.48
N ILE A 351 24.47 2.42 20.48
CA ILE A 351 25.88 2.49 20.89
C ILE A 351 26.08 1.72 22.20
N ASN A 352 25.22 2.01 23.18
CA ASN A 352 25.13 1.34 24.48
C ASN A 352 23.75 1.59 25.10
N ASP A 353 23.47 1.05 26.28
CA ASP A 353 22.15 1.14 26.91
C ASP A 353 21.68 2.56 27.23
N ALA A 354 22.60 3.51 27.41
CA ALA A 354 22.30 4.93 27.63
C ALA A 354 22.17 5.73 26.33
N LEU A 355 22.71 5.22 25.22
CA LEU A 355 22.77 5.87 23.90
C LEU A 355 22.17 4.95 22.85
N LYS A 356 20.83 4.91 22.82
CA LYS A 356 20.05 4.17 21.83
C LYS A 356 18.74 4.87 21.52
N ASP A 357 18.26 4.74 20.29
CA ASP A 357 16.99 5.31 19.84
C ASP A 357 16.41 4.48 18.67
N LYS A 358 15.21 4.82 18.20
CA LYS A 358 14.52 4.11 17.12
C LYS A 358 15.21 4.23 15.75
N ASP A 359 15.90 5.33 15.52
CA ASP A 359 16.63 5.63 14.28
C ASP A 359 17.81 6.57 14.58
N PHE A 360 18.77 6.66 13.64
CA PHE A 360 19.98 7.47 13.83
C PHE A 360 19.67 8.97 13.95
N VAL A 361 18.61 9.43 13.27
CA VAL A 361 18.17 10.82 13.37
C VAL A 361 17.70 11.18 14.77
N SER A 362 16.90 10.31 15.38
CA SER A 362 16.39 10.46 16.74
C SER A 362 17.53 10.38 17.74
N LEU A 363 18.47 9.43 17.54
CA LEU A 363 19.67 9.30 18.38
C LEU A 363 20.49 10.60 18.42
N LEU A 364 20.79 11.22 17.27
CA LEU A 364 21.54 12.48 17.22
C LEU A 364 20.73 13.72 17.66
N THR A 365 19.40 13.63 17.65
CA THR A 365 18.53 14.72 18.09
C THR A 365 18.37 14.73 19.60
N ASN A 366 18.24 13.54 20.21
CA ASN A 366 17.95 13.36 21.62
C ASN A 366 19.21 13.30 22.49
N HIS A 367 20.37 12.99 21.90
CA HIS A 367 21.63 12.83 22.63
C HIS A 367 22.77 13.65 22.02
N GLU A 368 23.65 14.17 22.87
CA GLU A 368 24.91 14.78 22.43
C GLU A 368 26.01 13.73 22.29
N ILE A 369 26.26 13.27 21.06
CA ILE A 369 27.19 12.16 20.81
C ILE A 369 28.36 12.61 19.94
N LYS A 370 29.59 12.31 20.38
CA LYS A 370 30.82 12.50 19.61
C LYS A 370 31.11 11.30 18.72
N TYR A 371 31.76 11.55 17.60
CA TYR A 371 32.21 10.49 16.67
C TYR A 371 32.99 9.36 17.35
N ARG A 372 33.84 9.69 18.33
CA ARG A 372 34.68 8.71 19.05
C ARG A 372 33.89 7.73 19.94
N GLU A 373 32.63 8.05 20.24
CA GLU A 373 31.77 7.22 21.10
C GLU A 373 31.14 6.06 20.32
N PHE A 374 31.13 6.13 18.99
CA PHE A 374 30.69 5.03 18.14
C PHE A 374 31.75 3.93 18.04
N HIS A 375 31.29 2.69 17.90
CA HIS A 375 32.16 1.52 17.70
C HIS A 375 32.84 1.54 16.34
N ASP A 376 33.98 0.86 16.21
CA ASP A 376 34.75 0.87 14.96
C ASP A 376 33.98 0.36 13.74
N TYR A 377 33.08 -0.62 13.94
CA TYR A 377 32.23 -1.11 12.86
C TYR A 377 31.20 -0.08 12.38
N GLN A 378 30.78 0.86 13.25
CA GLN A 378 29.82 1.93 12.92
C GLN A 378 30.49 3.10 12.20
N LYS A 379 31.77 3.36 12.50
CA LYS A 379 32.55 4.48 11.95
C LYS A 379 32.58 4.50 10.43
N ARG A 380 32.60 3.33 9.77
CA ARG A 380 32.54 3.22 8.30
C ARG A 380 31.29 3.90 7.73
N SER A 381 30.12 3.67 8.31
CA SER A 381 28.85 4.28 7.87
C SER A 381 28.83 5.78 8.16
N LEU A 382 29.39 6.20 9.29
CA LEU A 382 29.50 7.62 9.65
C LEU A 382 30.41 8.40 8.70
N ASP A 383 31.57 7.84 8.33
CA ASP A 383 32.50 8.50 7.42
C ASP A 383 31.90 8.64 6.02
N LYS A 384 31.08 7.68 5.56
CA LYS A 384 30.28 7.84 4.33
C LYS A 384 29.31 9.03 4.43
N LEU A 385 28.51 9.10 5.50
CA LEU A 385 27.56 10.22 5.71
C LEU A 385 28.27 11.58 5.81
N ILE A 386 29.49 11.62 6.35
CA ILE A 386 30.33 12.84 6.38
C ILE A 386 30.81 13.20 4.97
N ALA A 387 31.33 12.23 4.23
CA ALA A 387 31.83 12.44 2.87
C ALA A 387 30.72 12.94 1.93
N TRP A 388 29.51 12.43 2.06
CA TRP A 388 28.34 12.87 1.29
C TRP A 388 27.75 14.21 1.76
N GLY A 389 28.24 14.76 2.87
CA GLY A 389 27.81 16.05 3.41
C GLY A 389 26.43 16.01 4.07
N ILE A 390 26.05 14.86 4.62
CA ILE A 390 24.79 14.68 5.38
C ILE A 390 24.99 15.10 6.83
N ILE A 391 26.11 14.70 7.43
CA ILE A 391 26.50 15.03 8.80
C ILE A 391 27.91 15.62 8.84
N LYS A 392 28.24 16.33 9.91
CA LYS A 392 29.59 16.85 10.16
C LYS A 392 30.02 16.70 11.61
N LYS A 393 31.35 16.60 11.79
CA LYS A 393 32.01 16.62 13.10
C LYS A 393 32.11 18.07 13.58
N THR A 394 31.57 18.36 14.77
CA THR A 394 31.85 19.62 15.50
C THR A 394 32.74 19.34 16.70
N SER A 395 33.22 20.39 17.39
CA SER A 395 34.04 20.22 18.60
C SER A 395 33.31 19.49 19.73
N LYS A 396 31.97 19.57 19.76
CA LYS A 396 31.15 19.00 20.84
C LYS A 396 30.44 17.71 20.46
N ARG A 397 29.92 17.58 19.24
CA ARG A 397 29.09 16.44 18.80
C ARG A 397 29.05 16.27 17.28
N LEU A 398 28.49 15.15 16.80
CA LEU A 398 28.02 15.02 15.42
C LEU A 398 26.73 15.83 15.23
N VAL A 399 26.58 16.49 14.08
CA VAL A 399 25.37 17.25 13.73
C VAL A 399 25.02 17.08 12.25
N PHE A 400 23.75 17.24 11.90
CA PHE A 400 23.34 17.35 10.50
C PHE A 400 23.91 18.61 9.85
N GLN A 401 24.36 18.48 8.61
CA GLN A 401 24.90 19.60 7.85
C GLN A 401 23.81 20.61 7.47
N SER A 402 22.62 20.12 7.10
CA SER A 402 21.45 20.92 6.73
C SER A 402 20.19 20.31 7.33
N LYS A 403 19.50 21.07 8.20
CA LYS A 403 18.18 20.66 8.74
C LYS A 403 17.14 20.48 7.61
N ARG A 404 17.27 21.29 6.56
CA ARG A 404 16.37 21.26 5.39
C ARG A 404 16.58 20.00 4.56
N GLN A 405 17.84 19.66 4.27
CA GLN A 405 18.19 18.41 3.58
C GLN A 405 17.68 17.20 4.35
N MET A 406 17.90 17.16 5.67
CA MET A 406 17.39 16.09 6.53
C MET A 406 15.86 15.98 6.43
N GLN A 407 15.13 17.10 6.52
CA GLN A 407 13.67 17.07 6.44
C GLN A 407 13.18 16.58 5.06
N ILE A 408 13.86 16.95 3.99
CA ILE A 408 13.54 16.47 2.64
C ILE A 408 13.78 14.96 2.53
N LEU A 409 14.93 14.47 2.98
CA LEU A 409 15.24 13.04 3.00
C LEU A 409 14.25 12.25 3.86
N LYS A 410 13.82 12.82 5.00
CA LYS A 410 12.79 12.22 5.85
C LYS A 410 11.45 12.11 5.13
N ASN A 411 11.01 13.16 4.47
CA ASN A 411 9.76 13.13 3.71
C ASN A 411 9.82 12.11 2.56
N LEU A 412 10.98 12.03 1.87
CA LEU A 412 11.21 11.06 0.81
C LEU A 412 11.16 9.63 1.36
N PHE A 413 11.78 9.37 2.51
CA PHE A 413 11.67 8.06 3.17
C PHE A 413 10.23 7.74 3.57
N GLN A 414 9.49 8.71 4.10
CA GLN A 414 8.14 8.50 4.63
C GLN A 414 7.10 8.24 3.55
N THR A 415 7.20 8.95 2.43
CA THR A 415 6.16 8.96 1.37
C THR A 415 6.66 8.48 0.01
N GLU A 416 7.90 8.02 -0.08
CA GLU A 416 8.56 7.49 -1.28
C GLU A 416 8.65 8.47 -2.48
N ALA A 417 8.07 9.66 -2.34
CA ALA A 417 8.04 10.74 -3.31
C ALA A 417 8.04 12.10 -2.59
N LEU A 418 8.45 13.15 -3.29
CA LEU A 418 8.29 14.53 -2.83
C LEU A 418 7.42 15.30 -3.80
N SER A 419 6.51 16.12 -3.29
CA SER A 419 5.73 17.07 -4.11
C SER A 419 6.52 18.37 -4.31
N TYR A 420 7.21 18.50 -5.44
CA TYR A 420 8.25 19.52 -5.68
C TYR A 420 7.77 20.95 -5.44
N TYR A 421 6.59 21.29 -5.96
CA TYR A 421 6.02 22.64 -5.88
C TYR A 421 5.49 23.00 -4.49
N HIS A 422 5.34 22.03 -3.58
CA HIS A 422 4.96 22.26 -2.18
C HIS A 422 6.16 22.53 -1.26
N TYR A 423 7.36 22.71 -1.83
CA TYR A 423 8.54 23.16 -1.10
C TYR A 423 8.82 24.64 -1.36
N SER A 424 9.33 25.33 -0.32
CA SER A 424 9.84 26.70 -0.46
C SER A 424 10.94 26.79 -1.50
N THR A 425 11.27 27.99 -1.97
CA THR A 425 12.36 28.22 -2.94
C THR A 425 13.68 27.61 -2.47
N GLU A 426 14.02 27.71 -1.20
CA GLU A 426 15.23 27.09 -0.62
C GLU A 426 15.10 25.56 -0.53
N GLY A 427 13.89 25.05 -0.28
CA GLY A 427 13.61 23.61 -0.33
C GLY A 427 13.84 23.03 -1.72
N ARG A 428 13.32 23.72 -2.74
CA ARG A 428 13.51 23.35 -4.15
C ARG A 428 14.98 23.46 -4.58
N ALA A 429 15.73 24.44 -4.07
CA ALA A 429 17.16 24.55 -4.31
C ALA A 429 17.94 23.35 -3.74
N GLU A 430 17.62 22.92 -2.51
CA GLU A 430 18.22 21.73 -1.90
C GLU A 430 17.85 20.45 -2.68
N ILE A 431 16.59 20.31 -3.12
CA ILE A 431 16.17 19.21 -4.00
C ILE A 431 16.98 19.22 -5.30
N ASN A 432 17.10 20.37 -5.97
CA ASN A 432 17.85 20.51 -7.21
C ASN A 432 19.34 20.16 -7.02
N ALA A 433 19.93 20.51 -5.87
CA ALA A 433 21.30 20.13 -5.54
C ALA A 433 21.44 18.60 -5.42
N MET A 434 20.49 17.92 -4.80
CA MET A 434 20.47 16.44 -4.73
C MET A 434 20.19 15.79 -6.09
N VAL A 435 19.37 16.40 -6.96
CA VAL A 435 19.21 15.98 -8.37
C VAL A 435 20.54 16.11 -9.12
N SER A 436 21.26 17.22 -8.91
CA SER A 436 22.57 17.46 -9.56
C SER A 436 23.65 16.47 -9.10
N LYS A 437 23.52 15.92 -7.89
CA LYS A 437 24.36 14.82 -7.38
C LYS A 437 23.96 13.45 -7.93
N GLY A 438 22.89 13.36 -8.73
CA GLY A 438 22.34 12.09 -9.19
C GLY A 438 21.72 11.25 -8.07
N TRP A 439 21.29 11.87 -6.97
CA TRP A 439 20.57 11.18 -5.90
C TRP A 439 19.08 11.11 -6.17
N LEU A 440 18.52 12.16 -6.77
CA LEU A 440 17.09 12.32 -7.01
C LEU A 440 16.79 12.53 -8.50
N VAL A 441 15.59 12.14 -8.91
CA VAL A 441 15.05 12.35 -10.27
C VAL A 441 13.67 12.99 -10.17
N LYS A 442 13.29 13.78 -11.17
CA LYS A 442 11.99 14.46 -11.25
C LYS A 442 11.11 13.81 -12.31
N GLU A 443 9.81 13.72 -12.03
CA GLU A 443 8.81 13.17 -12.95
C GLU A 443 7.52 14.02 -12.91
N GLY A 444 6.71 13.95 -13.97
CA GLY A 444 5.54 14.81 -14.20
C GLY A 444 4.22 14.05 -14.39
N SER A 445 3.91 13.09 -13.52
CA SER A 445 2.63 12.37 -13.50
C SER A 445 1.61 13.06 -12.58
N LEU A 446 0.30 12.81 -12.79
CA LEU A 446 -0.78 13.32 -11.94
C LEU A 446 -0.68 12.78 -10.52
N LEU A 447 -0.43 11.48 -10.40
CA LEU A 447 -0.28 10.76 -9.13
C LEU A 447 1.17 10.32 -8.96
N THR A 448 1.61 10.22 -7.72
CA THR A 448 2.86 9.53 -7.42
C THR A 448 2.75 8.02 -7.69
N LYS A 449 3.88 7.33 -7.84
CA LYS A 449 3.90 5.86 -7.99
C LYS A 449 3.13 5.15 -6.85
N PRO A 450 3.34 5.46 -5.54
CA PRO A 450 2.55 4.85 -4.47
C PRO A 450 1.05 5.13 -4.55
N GLU A 451 0.66 6.36 -4.94
CA GLU A 451 -0.75 6.72 -5.09
C GLU A 451 -1.41 5.96 -6.25
N ALA A 452 -0.75 5.88 -7.40
CA ALA A 452 -1.26 5.13 -8.54
C ALA A 452 -1.34 3.62 -8.26
N GLU A 453 -0.39 3.08 -7.49
CA GLU A 453 -0.44 1.70 -7.00
C GLU A 453 -1.60 1.46 -6.03
N TYR A 454 -1.85 2.39 -5.11
CA TYR A 454 -3.00 2.35 -4.20
C TYR A 454 -4.34 2.30 -4.98
N PHE A 455 -4.51 3.17 -5.98
CA PHE A 455 -5.70 3.13 -6.84
C PHE A 455 -5.78 1.82 -7.62
N SER A 456 -4.66 1.32 -8.16
CA SER A 456 -4.63 0.03 -8.83
C SER A 456 -5.09 -1.09 -7.90
N TYR A 457 -4.61 -1.11 -6.65
CA TYR A 457 -4.94 -2.12 -5.64
C TYR A 457 -6.45 -2.19 -5.34
N TYR A 458 -7.13 -1.05 -5.16
CA TYR A 458 -8.58 -1.06 -4.92
C TYR A 458 -9.41 -1.31 -6.18
N LEU A 459 -9.04 -0.67 -7.29
CA LEU A 459 -9.92 -0.59 -8.44
C LEU A 459 -9.80 -1.82 -9.36
N ASN A 460 -8.64 -2.47 -9.43
CA ASN A 460 -8.41 -3.55 -10.39
C ASN A 460 -7.44 -4.63 -9.85
N GLN A 461 -7.36 -5.77 -10.53
CA GLN A 461 -6.34 -6.80 -10.28
C GLN A 461 -5.23 -6.84 -11.36
N LYS A 462 -4.91 -5.70 -11.98
CA LYS A 462 -3.89 -5.67 -13.06
C LYS A 462 -2.48 -5.81 -12.53
N LYS A 463 -2.14 -5.07 -11.46
CA LYS A 463 -0.80 -5.03 -10.89
C LYS A 463 -0.66 -5.99 -9.72
N PHE A 464 -1.59 -5.94 -8.78
CA PHE A 464 -1.51 -6.70 -7.53
C PHE A 464 -2.46 -7.90 -7.51
N SER A 465 -1.96 -9.06 -7.07
CA SER A 465 -2.73 -10.31 -7.06
C SER A 465 -3.81 -10.32 -5.97
N ASN A 466 -3.56 -9.64 -4.85
CA ASN A 466 -4.50 -9.39 -3.75
C ASN A 466 -5.39 -8.15 -3.94
N GLY A 467 -5.39 -7.51 -5.13
CA GLY A 467 -6.23 -6.33 -5.37
C GLY A 467 -7.73 -6.61 -5.19
N HIS A 468 -8.51 -5.62 -4.78
CA HIS A 468 -9.95 -5.77 -4.50
C HIS A 468 -10.82 -5.85 -5.76
N ASP A 469 -10.29 -5.45 -6.92
CA ASP A 469 -10.97 -5.51 -8.22
C ASP A 469 -12.32 -4.77 -8.27
N LEU A 470 -12.53 -3.74 -7.44
CA LEU A 470 -13.85 -3.12 -7.24
C LEU A 470 -14.46 -2.65 -8.56
N ARG A 471 -13.69 -1.98 -9.42
CA ARG A 471 -14.17 -1.47 -10.71
C ARG A 471 -14.68 -2.62 -11.58
N ASN A 472 -13.94 -3.71 -11.69
CA ASN A 472 -14.33 -4.84 -12.53
C ASN A 472 -15.52 -5.61 -11.93
N ILE A 473 -15.56 -5.80 -10.62
CA ILE A 473 -16.68 -6.45 -9.91
C ILE A 473 -17.99 -5.70 -10.18
N TYR A 474 -17.98 -4.38 -10.00
CA TYR A 474 -19.19 -3.57 -10.13
C TYR A 474 -19.57 -3.34 -11.60
N MET A 475 -18.61 -3.08 -12.49
CA MET A 475 -18.92 -2.82 -13.91
C MET A 475 -19.21 -4.09 -14.72
N HIS A 476 -18.55 -5.21 -14.44
CA HIS A 476 -18.67 -6.45 -15.23
C HIS A 476 -19.54 -7.52 -14.56
N GLY A 477 -20.08 -7.27 -13.36
CA GLY A 477 -21.17 -8.05 -12.78
C GLY A 477 -20.78 -9.43 -12.27
N THR A 478 -19.50 -9.66 -11.94
CA THR A 478 -18.96 -10.92 -11.39
C THR A 478 -19.35 -11.19 -9.93
N MET A 479 -20.30 -10.43 -9.35
CA MET A 479 -20.78 -10.64 -7.98
C MET A 479 -21.62 -11.91 -7.85
N SER A 480 -21.27 -12.76 -6.88
CA SER A 480 -22.08 -13.91 -6.51
C SER A 480 -23.44 -13.47 -5.90
N LYS A 481 -24.38 -14.43 -5.75
CA LYS A 481 -25.67 -14.14 -5.09
C LYS A 481 -25.49 -13.71 -3.63
N ASP A 482 -24.47 -14.23 -2.94
CA ASP A 482 -24.20 -13.96 -1.52
C ASP A 482 -23.47 -12.62 -1.33
N ASP A 483 -22.58 -12.22 -2.24
CA ASP A 483 -21.93 -10.89 -2.23
C ASP A 483 -22.94 -9.74 -2.29
N LYS A 484 -24.07 -9.96 -2.98
CA LYS A 484 -25.18 -9.01 -3.05
C LYS A 484 -25.92 -8.88 -1.72
N ALA A 485 -25.94 -9.92 -0.89
CA ALA A 485 -26.60 -9.93 0.42
C ALA A 485 -25.67 -9.45 1.55
N GLU A 486 -24.41 -9.84 1.55
CA GLU A 486 -23.44 -9.52 2.63
C GLU A 486 -23.00 -8.05 2.63
N LYS A 487 -22.75 -7.44 1.46
CA LYS A 487 -22.37 -6.01 1.41
C LYS A 487 -23.54 -5.06 1.72
N ILE A 488 -24.78 -5.49 1.49
CA ILE A 488 -25.98 -4.78 2.00
C ILE A 488 -26.06 -4.89 3.53
N CYS A 489 -25.52 -5.97 4.12
CA CYS A 489 -25.55 -6.24 5.55
C CYS A 489 -24.44 -5.49 6.32
N THR A 490 -23.25 -5.29 5.74
CA THR A 490 -22.20 -4.44 6.35
C THR A 490 -22.62 -2.99 6.47
N ILE A 491 -23.41 -2.49 5.50
CA ILE A 491 -24.03 -1.15 5.56
C ILE A 491 -25.17 -1.10 6.59
N LYS A 492 -25.90 -2.20 6.82
CA LYS A 492 -27.01 -2.28 7.79
C LYS A 492 -26.62 -2.64 9.22
N ARG A 493 -25.43 -3.19 9.48
CA ARG A 493 -24.97 -3.53 10.84
C ARG A 493 -24.38 -2.34 11.60
N ILE A 494 -24.22 -1.19 10.94
CA ILE A 494 -23.67 0.05 11.51
C ILE A 494 -24.75 1.17 11.56
N SER A 495 -25.94 0.94 11.00
CA SER A 495 -27.17 1.68 11.31
C SER A 495 -27.86 1.08 12.52
#